data_AF-A0A7S2JTR6-F1
#
_entry.id   AF-A0A7S2JTR6-F1
#
_cell.length_a   1.000
_cell.length_b   1.000
_cell.length_c   1.000
_cell.angle_alpha   90.00
_cell.angle_beta   90.00
_cell.angle_gamma   90.00
#
_symmetry.space_group_name_H-M   'P 1'
#
loop_
_entity.id
_entity.type
_entity.pdbx_description
1 polymer ?
#
loop_
_entity_poly.entity_id
_entity_poly.type
_entity_poly.pdbx_seq_one_letter_code
_entity_poly.pdbx_strand_id
1 'polypeptide(L)'
;DVTADWCGPSLAMKPAWHQLAKLTKDFKETQIALMDSDENEKDRNLLPETSIPNLKLFRAGAKRTPIPFQGNRDVQGFMQFLQQYTGFNFGEAMRDLYPKYREDQRLDVLAEKITLARAKAKPKYPRRWVQFYLQDLAGETAVPMD
;
A
#
# COMPACT_ATOMS: atom_id res chain seq x y z
N ASP A 1 -0.74 -5.99 10.00
CA ASP A 1 -2.16 -5.93 9.62
C ASP A 1 -2.91 -7.07 10.28
N VAL A 2 -4.02 -6.78 10.95
CA VAL A 2 -5.03 -7.80 11.30
C VAL A 2 -6.09 -7.79 10.20
N THR A 3 -6.26 -8.92 9.52
CA THR A 3 -6.94 -8.99 8.22
C THR A 3 -7.84 -10.22 8.12
N ALA A 4 -8.68 -10.28 7.09
CA ALA A 4 -9.44 -11.48 6.74
C ALA A 4 -9.79 -11.49 5.25
N ASP A 5 -9.98 -12.68 4.70
CA ASP A 5 -10.22 -12.89 3.25
C ASP A 5 -11.63 -12.56 2.80
N TRP A 6 -12.60 -12.50 3.72
CA TRP A 6 -13.97 -12.07 3.45
C TRP A 6 -14.17 -10.55 3.55
N CYS A 7 -13.16 -9.82 4.04
CA CYS A 7 -13.29 -8.39 4.30
C CYS A 7 -12.91 -7.55 3.08
N GLY A 8 -13.89 -6.89 2.46
CA GLY A 8 -13.70 -6.04 1.27
C GLY A 8 -12.60 -4.97 1.44
N PRO A 9 -12.62 -4.15 2.51
CA PRO A 9 -11.55 -3.18 2.78
C PRO A 9 -10.15 -3.79 2.91
N SER A 10 -10.04 -4.99 3.52
CA SER A 10 -8.78 -5.72 3.63
C SER A 10 -8.28 -6.20 2.27
N LEU A 11 -9.17 -6.79 1.46
CA LEU A 11 -8.86 -7.21 0.10
C LEU A 11 -8.38 -6.05 -0.77
N ALA A 12 -9.01 -4.88 -0.66
CA ALA A 12 -8.62 -3.68 -1.39
C ALA A 12 -7.21 -3.18 -0.99
N MET A 13 -6.81 -3.37 0.27
CA MET A 13 -5.52 -2.92 0.79
C MET A 13 -4.37 -3.91 0.52
N LYS A 14 -4.66 -5.21 0.37
CA LYS A 14 -3.65 -6.27 0.16
C LYS A 14 -2.58 -5.94 -0.89
N PRO A 15 -2.92 -5.41 -2.09
CA PRO A 15 -1.89 -5.08 -3.09
C PRO A 15 -0.86 -4.07 -2.57
N ALA A 16 -1.33 -3.00 -1.91
CA ALA A 16 -0.46 -1.98 -1.34
C ALA A 16 0.38 -2.53 -0.17
N TRP A 17 -0.21 -3.38 0.68
CA TRP A 17 0.50 -4.03 1.78
C TRP A 17 1.61 -4.97 1.30
N HIS A 18 1.35 -5.74 0.24
CA HIS A 18 2.36 -6.60 -0.39
C HIS A 18 3.47 -5.80 -1.05
N GLN A 19 3.13 -4.69 -1.71
CA GLN A 19 4.14 -3.80 -2.30
C GLN A 19 5.03 -3.18 -1.23
N LEU A 20 4.45 -2.72 -0.12
CA LEU A 20 5.20 -2.23 1.03
C LEU A 20 6.20 -3.29 1.53
N ALA A 21 5.73 -4.52 1.76
CA ALA A 21 6.58 -5.61 2.24
C ALA A 21 7.76 -5.90 1.30
N LYS A 22 7.56 -5.80 -0.02
CA LYS A 22 8.63 -5.95 -1.01
C LYS A 22 9.64 -4.79 -0.96
N LEU A 23 9.16 -3.56 -0.81
CA LEU A 23 10.01 -2.36 -0.75
C LEU A 23 10.82 -2.32 0.55
N THR A 24 10.29 -2.84 1.65
CA THR A 24 10.98 -2.85 2.95
C THR A 24 11.78 -4.14 3.19
N LYS A 25 11.89 -5.05 2.22
CA LYS A 25 12.48 -6.38 2.43
C LYS A 25 13.94 -6.35 2.91
N ASP A 26 14.69 -5.35 2.48
CA ASP A 26 16.13 -5.19 2.78
C ASP A 26 16.35 -4.35 4.05
N PHE A 27 15.28 -3.74 4.60
CA PHE A 27 15.29 -2.96 5.83
C PHE A 27 14.99 -3.87 7.03
N LYS A 28 16.05 -4.39 7.67
CA LYS A 28 15.97 -5.45 8.69
C LYS A 28 15.34 -5.01 10.01
N GLU A 29 15.29 -3.71 10.25
CA GLU A 29 14.78 -3.10 11.47
C GLU A 29 13.25 -3.15 11.56
N THR A 30 12.55 -3.40 10.45
CA THR A 30 11.09 -3.46 10.40
C THR A 30 10.61 -4.69 9.64
N GLN A 31 9.71 -5.44 10.28
CA GLN A 31 9.02 -6.56 9.65
C GLN A 31 7.57 -6.17 9.35
N ILE A 32 7.16 -6.33 8.09
CA ILE A 32 5.77 -6.19 7.67
C ILE A 32 5.08 -7.53 7.88
N ALA A 33 4.08 -7.54 8.76
CA ALA A 33 3.37 -8.76 9.17
C ALA A 33 1.88 -8.66 8.89
N LEU A 34 1.28 -9.83 8.63
CA LEU A 34 -0.14 -10.03 8.41
C LEU A 34 -0.61 -11.14 9.35
N MET A 35 -1.73 -10.90 10.02
CA MET A 35 -2.36 -11.83 10.95
C MET A 35 -3.81 -12.00 10.52
N ASP A 36 -4.17 -13.21 10.12
CA ASP A 36 -5.55 -13.54 9.79
C ASP A 36 -6.39 -13.62 11.07
N SER A 37 -7.53 -12.91 11.11
CA SER A 37 -8.38 -12.82 12.29
C SER A 37 -9.25 -14.04 12.55
N ASP A 38 -9.45 -14.88 11.55
CA ASP A 38 -10.22 -16.12 11.66
C ASP A 38 -9.32 -17.26 12.15
N GLU A 39 -8.05 -17.26 11.72
CA GLU A 39 -7.07 -18.29 12.10
C GLU A 39 -6.32 -17.97 13.42
N ASN A 40 -6.32 -16.71 13.88
CA ASN A 40 -5.52 -16.28 15.02
C ASN A 40 -6.33 -15.47 16.03
N GLU A 41 -6.11 -15.75 17.32
CA GLU A 41 -6.62 -14.90 18.40
C GLU A 41 -5.77 -13.65 18.58
N LYS A 42 -6.43 -12.52 18.86
CA LYS A 42 -5.76 -11.24 19.14
C LYS A 42 -5.83 -10.90 20.63
N ASP A 43 -4.73 -10.36 21.17
CA ASP A 43 -4.74 -9.72 22.48
C ASP A 43 -5.56 -8.43 22.41
N ARG A 44 -6.76 -8.45 23.01
CA ARG A 44 -7.70 -7.33 23.02
C ARG A 44 -7.17 -6.11 23.77
N ASN A 45 -6.15 -6.25 24.63
CA ASN A 45 -5.51 -5.11 25.27
C ASN A 45 -4.64 -4.33 24.28
N LEU A 46 -4.03 -5.02 23.30
CA LEU A 46 -3.15 -4.43 22.30
C LEU A 46 -3.89 -4.08 21.01
N LEU A 47 -4.88 -4.89 20.65
CA LEU A 47 -5.70 -4.80 19.43
C LEU A 47 -7.20 -4.82 19.81
N PRO A 48 -7.71 -3.81 20.55
CA PRO A 48 -9.11 -3.76 21.00
C PRO A 48 -10.11 -3.59 19.85
N GLU A 49 -9.67 -3.10 18.69
CA GLU A 49 -10.56 -2.75 17.59
C GLU A 49 -11.22 -4.01 17.01
N THR A 50 -12.53 -3.95 16.82
CA THR A 50 -13.34 -5.03 16.27
C THR A 50 -13.36 -5.03 14.74
N SER A 51 -13.13 -3.87 14.12
CA SER A 51 -13.06 -3.73 12.68
C SER A 51 -11.66 -4.04 12.13
N ILE A 52 -11.64 -4.52 10.89
CA ILE A 52 -10.43 -4.81 10.12
C ILE A 52 -10.50 -4.10 8.75
N PRO A 53 -9.36 -3.76 8.12
CA PRO A 53 -8.00 -4.00 8.60
C PRO A 53 -7.62 -3.11 9.78
N ASN A 54 -6.84 -3.68 10.71
CA ASN A 54 -6.29 -2.98 11.87
C ASN A 54 -4.75 -2.96 11.77
N LEU A 55 -4.22 -1.76 11.63
CA LEU A 55 -2.81 -1.51 11.39
C LEU A 55 -2.18 -0.88 12.63
N LYS A 56 -1.18 -1.55 13.20
CA LYS A 56 -0.38 -1.01 14.31
C LYS A 56 1.10 -1.34 14.14
N LEU A 57 1.96 -0.45 14.65
CA LEU A 57 3.39 -0.66 14.77
C LEU A 57 3.74 -1.09 16.18
N PHE A 58 4.39 -2.25 16.28
CA PHE A 58 4.92 -2.80 17.53
C PHE A 58 6.43 -2.56 17.57
N ARG A 59 6.86 -1.53 18.31
CA ARG A 59 8.28 -1.19 18.42
C ARG A 59 9.04 -2.22 19.27
N ALA A 60 10.28 -2.50 18.89
CA ALA A 60 11.20 -3.26 19.73
C ALA A 60 11.34 -2.60 21.11
N GLY A 61 11.26 -3.39 22.18
CA GLY A 61 11.30 -2.89 23.56
C GLY A 61 10.00 -2.25 24.08
N ALA A 62 9.03 -1.92 23.21
CA ALA A 62 7.78 -1.24 23.60
C ALA A 62 6.52 -1.91 23.00
N LYS A 63 6.51 -3.25 22.91
CA LYS A 63 5.41 -4.02 22.30
C LYS A 63 4.05 -3.87 23.01
N ARG A 64 4.04 -3.43 24.27
CA ARG A 64 2.81 -3.23 25.06
C ARG A 64 2.08 -1.92 24.75
N THR A 65 2.71 -1.01 24.01
CA THR A 65 2.13 0.29 23.62
C THR A 65 2.23 0.44 22.10
N PRO A 66 1.48 -0.37 21.33
CA PRO A 66 1.53 -0.32 19.87
C PRO A 66 0.99 1.00 19.35
N ILE A 67 1.64 1.55 18.33
CA ILE A 67 1.27 2.82 17.72
C ILE A 67 0.24 2.55 16.63
N PRO A 68 -0.98 3.09 16.71
CA PRO A 68 -1.97 2.93 15.65
C PRO A 68 -1.51 3.64 14.38
N PHE A 69 -1.71 3.00 13.24
CA PHE A 69 -1.44 3.63 11.95
C PHE A 69 -2.40 4.81 11.73
N GLN A 70 -1.85 5.91 11.23
CA GLN A 70 -2.60 7.07 10.77
C GLN A 70 -2.08 7.48 9.39
N GLY A 71 -3.00 7.72 8.45
CA GLY A 71 -2.68 8.10 7.07
C GLY A 71 -3.46 7.31 6.03
N ASN A 72 -3.07 7.48 4.76
CA ASN A 72 -3.69 6.78 3.64
C ASN A 72 -3.25 5.32 3.60
N ARG A 73 -4.19 4.42 3.27
CA ARG A 73 -3.94 2.97 3.16
C ARG A 73 -3.38 2.59 1.79
N ASP A 74 -2.40 3.36 1.34
CA ASP A 74 -1.62 3.14 0.13
C ASP A 74 -0.13 3.03 0.48
N VAL A 75 0.68 2.65 -0.50
CA VAL A 75 2.11 2.36 -0.26
C VAL A 75 2.85 3.61 0.24
N GLN A 76 2.50 4.79 -0.27
CA GLN A 76 3.11 6.04 0.15
C GLN A 76 2.78 6.38 1.61
N GLY A 77 1.51 6.29 2.00
CA GLY A 77 1.07 6.54 3.37
C GLY A 77 1.72 5.56 4.36
N PHE A 78 1.85 4.28 3.99
CA PHE A 78 2.58 3.31 4.79
C PHE A 78 4.06 3.65 4.96
N MET A 79 4.75 4.00 3.87
CA MET A 79 6.16 4.36 3.91
C MET A 79 6.42 5.64 4.71
N GLN A 80 5.55 6.65 4.60
CA GLN A 80 5.62 7.88 5.39
C GLN A 80 5.47 7.58 6.89
N PHE A 81 4.52 6.73 7.25
CA PHE A 81 4.36 6.29 8.64
C PHE A 81 5.58 5.53 9.14
N LEU A 82 6.17 4.64 8.32
CA LEU A 82 7.42 3.97 8.69
C LEU A 82 8.56 4.97 8.88
N GLN A 83 8.71 5.96 8.00
CA GLN A 83 9.74 6.99 8.17
C GLN A 83 9.55 7.80 9.46
N GLN A 84 8.30 8.04 9.88
CA GLN A 84 8.01 8.81 11.09
C GLN A 84 8.42 8.06 12.37
N TYR A 85 8.22 6.74 12.40
CA TYR A 85 8.36 5.95 13.63
C TYR A 85 9.52 4.96 13.61
N THR A 86 10.20 4.84 12.48
CA THR A 86 11.35 3.95 12.26
C THR A 86 12.45 4.71 11.53
N GLY A 87 13.65 4.14 11.41
CA GLY A 87 14.75 4.72 10.63
C GLY A 87 14.59 4.60 9.12
N PHE A 88 13.40 4.23 8.62
CA PHE A 88 13.15 4.01 7.20
C PHE A 88 13.24 5.33 6.40
N ASN A 89 14.05 5.34 5.35
CA ASN A 89 14.21 6.51 4.48
C ASN A 89 13.32 6.38 3.23
N PHE A 90 12.13 6.99 3.26
CA PHE A 90 11.19 6.93 2.14
C PHE A 90 11.75 7.61 0.88
N GLY A 91 12.48 8.72 1.03
CA GLY A 91 13.06 9.45 -0.10
C GLY A 91 14.11 8.62 -0.87
N GLU A 92 14.92 7.85 -0.15
CA GLU A 92 15.88 6.91 -0.73
C GLU A 92 15.17 5.70 -1.36
N ALA A 93 14.19 5.12 -0.66
CA ALA A 93 13.39 4.01 -1.19
C ALA A 93 12.69 4.39 -2.52
N MET A 94 12.10 5.59 -2.61
CA MET A 94 11.46 6.05 -3.84
C MET A 94 12.46 6.28 -4.97
N ARG A 95 13.67 6.75 -4.65
CA ARG A 95 14.70 6.99 -5.66
C ARG A 95 15.24 5.68 -6.23
N ASP A 96 15.51 4.71 -5.36
CA ASP A 96 16.34 3.56 -5.72
C ASP A 96 15.50 2.29 -5.97
N LEU A 97 14.39 2.12 -5.25
CA LEU A 97 13.57 0.90 -5.34
C LEU A 97 12.39 1.05 -6.29
N TYR A 98 11.80 2.24 -6.40
CA TYR A 98 10.63 2.45 -7.27
C TYR A 98 10.94 2.26 -8.77
N PRO A 99 12.06 2.75 -9.33
CA PRO A 99 12.41 2.47 -10.73
C PRO A 99 12.59 0.98 -10.99
N LYS A 100 13.26 0.27 -10.07
CA LYS A 100 13.46 -1.18 -10.15
C LYS A 100 12.14 -1.95 -10.08
N TYR A 101 11.25 -1.57 -9.16
CA TYR A 101 9.91 -2.15 -9.08
C TYR A 101 9.11 -1.96 -10.38
N ARG A 102 9.20 -0.77 -10.99
CA ARG A 102 8.52 -0.46 -12.26
C ARG A 102 9.01 -1.35 -13.40
N GLU A 103 10.32 -1.57 -13.47
CA GLU A 103 10.96 -2.46 -14.45
C GLU A 103 10.59 -3.93 -14.20
N ASP A 104 10.77 -4.42 -12.97
CA ASP A 104 10.48 -5.82 -12.58
C ASP A 104 9.00 -6.19 -12.85
N GLN A 105 8.07 -5.26 -12.62
CA GLN A 105 6.65 -5.46 -12.89
C GLN A 105 6.23 -5.09 -14.32
N ARG A 106 7.16 -4.64 -15.16
CA ARG A 106 6.93 -4.19 -16.55
C ARG A 106 5.74 -3.24 -16.66
N LEU A 107 5.66 -2.26 -15.76
CA LEU A 107 4.52 -1.36 -15.68
C LEU A 107 4.37 -0.49 -16.93
N ASP A 108 5.46 -0.20 -17.62
CA ASP A 108 5.50 0.44 -18.94
C ASP A 108 4.72 -0.35 -19.99
N VAL A 109 4.96 -1.67 -20.06
CA VAL A 109 4.29 -2.58 -20.99
C VAL A 109 2.82 -2.76 -20.62
N LEU A 110 2.52 -2.80 -19.33
CA LEU A 110 1.13 -2.84 -18.85
C LEU A 110 0.38 -1.55 -19.23
N ALA A 111 1.01 -0.39 -19.03
CA ALA A 111 0.44 0.90 -19.40
C ALA A 111 0.20 1.01 -20.92
N GLU A 112 1.14 0.52 -21.73
CA GLU A 112 0.97 0.43 -23.19
C GLU A 112 -0.21 -0.47 -23.56
N LYS A 113 -0.31 -1.68 -22.98
CA LYS A 113 -1.43 -2.61 -23.22
C LYS A 113 -2.78 -2.00 -22.85
N ILE A 114 -2.86 -1.31 -21.71
CA ILE A 114 -4.08 -0.60 -21.27
C ILE A 114 -4.44 0.50 -22.27
N THR A 115 -3.45 1.28 -22.73
CA THR A 115 -3.62 2.34 -23.72
C THR A 115 -4.13 1.80 -25.05
N LEU A 116 -3.52 0.72 -25.56
CA LEU A 116 -3.95 0.03 -26.79
C LEU A 116 -5.36 -0.55 -26.65
N ALA A 117 -5.67 -1.22 -25.52
CA ALA A 117 -6.99 -1.77 -25.26
C ALA A 117 -8.07 -0.69 -25.26
N ARG A 118 -7.80 0.49 -24.67
CA ARG A 118 -8.70 1.65 -24.70
C ARG A 118 -8.90 2.18 -26.12
N ALA A 119 -7.81 2.37 -26.88
CA ALA A 119 -7.86 2.86 -28.25
C ALA A 119 -8.73 1.95 -29.14
N LYS A 120 -8.64 0.63 -28.93
CA LYS A 120 -9.48 -0.37 -29.61
C LYS A 120 -10.92 -0.36 -29.13
N ALA A 121 -11.16 -0.23 -27.83
CA ALA A 121 -12.50 -0.29 -27.25
C ALA A 121 -13.39 0.92 -27.60
N LYS A 122 -12.80 2.09 -27.93
CA LYS A 122 -13.50 3.36 -28.23
C LYS A 122 -14.78 3.57 -27.39
N PRO A 123 -14.70 3.44 -26.04
CA PRO A 123 -15.91 3.47 -25.23
C PRO A 123 -16.58 4.84 -25.34
N LYS A 124 -17.90 4.85 -25.59
CA LYS A 124 -18.73 6.06 -25.73
C LYS A 124 -18.60 7.01 -24.52
N TYR A 125 -18.27 6.47 -23.35
CA TYR A 125 -18.00 7.23 -22.13
C TYR A 125 -16.78 6.63 -21.42
N PRO A 126 -15.63 7.32 -21.32
CA PRO A 126 -14.50 6.85 -20.54
C PRO A 126 -14.89 6.83 -19.05
N ARG A 127 -14.75 5.69 -18.37
CA ARG A 127 -14.97 5.64 -16.91
C ARG A 127 -13.89 6.48 -16.23
N ARG A 128 -14.32 7.50 -15.46
CA ARG A 128 -13.47 8.55 -14.86
C ARG A 128 -12.25 8.00 -14.11
N TRP A 129 -12.39 6.87 -13.41
CA TRP A 129 -11.28 6.23 -12.67
C TRP A 129 -10.13 5.73 -13.57
N VAL A 130 -10.44 5.28 -14.80
CA VAL A 130 -9.42 4.85 -15.78
C VAL A 130 -8.61 6.05 -16.26
N GLN A 131 -9.24 7.22 -16.37
CA GLN A 131 -8.57 8.44 -16.77
C GLN A 131 -7.60 8.93 -15.70
N PHE A 132 -8.00 8.87 -14.42
CA PHE A 132 -7.12 9.20 -13.30
C PHE A 132 -5.94 8.24 -13.15
N TYR A 133 -6.16 6.93 -13.27
CA TYR A 133 -5.08 5.94 -13.19
C TYR A 133 -4.00 6.14 -14.27
N LEU A 134 -4.39 6.60 -15.46
CA LEU A 134 -3.45 6.86 -16.55
C LEU A 134 -2.69 8.19 -16.41
N GLN A 135 -3.31 9.22 -15.83
CA GLN A 135 -2.63 10.49 -15.50
C GLN A 135 -1.54 10.27 -14.46
N ASP A 136 -1.83 9.46 -13.45
CA ASP A 136 -0.87 9.07 -12.41
C ASP A 136 0.31 8.27 -12.98
N LEU A 137 0.04 7.32 -13.89
CA LEU A 137 1.09 6.56 -14.60
C LEU A 137 1.97 7.42 -15.54
N ALA A 138 1.44 8.53 -16.05
CA ALA A 138 2.17 9.45 -16.91
C ALA A 138 3.05 10.44 -16.13
N GLY A 139 2.98 10.45 -14.80
CA GLY A 139 3.68 11.42 -13.96
C GLY A 139 3.10 12.83 -14.06
N GLU A 140 1.89 12.98 -14.62
CA GLU A 140 1.16 14.23 -14.63
C GLU A 140 0.46 14.37 -13.27
N THR A 141 0.91 15.31 -12.45
CA THR A 141 0.31 15.58 -11.13
C THR A 141 -1.20 15.79 -11.30
N ALA A 142 -1.99 14.89 -10.72
CA ALA A 142 -3.44 15.04 -10.68
C ALA A 142 -3.78 16.39 -10.05
N VAL A 143 -4.34 17.30 -10.87
CA VAL A 143 -4.83 18.59 -10.40
C VAL A 143 -5.97 18.31 -9.42
N PRO A 144 -5.90 18.77 -8.16
CA PRO A 144 -6.99 18.59 -7.23
C PRO A 144 -8.18 19.41 -7.72
N MET A 145 -9.39 18.86 -7.61
CA MET A 145 -10.62 19.62 -7.86
C MET A 145 -11.31 19.93 -6.53
N ASP A 146 -11.77 21.18 -6.46
CA ASP A 146 -12.70 21.75 -5.49
C ASP A 146 -14.07 21.05 -5.49
#